data_AF-J2PAQ6-F1
#
_entry.id   AF-J2PAQ6-F1
#
_cell.length_a   1.000
_cell.length_b   1.000
_cell.length_c   1.000
_cell.angle_alpha   90.00
_cell.angle_beta   90.00
_cell.angle_gamma   90.00
#
_symmetry.space_group_name_H-M   'P 1'
#
loop_
_entity.id
_entity.type
_entity.pdbx_description
1 polymer ?
#
loop_
_entity_poly.entity_id
_entity_poly.type
_entity_poly.pdbx_seq_one_letter_code
_entity_poly.pdbx_strand_id
1 'polypeptide(L)'
;MTAYPVPRRATYKPSRQVVLAVSLRLSGWLAVNALVAFGLVGLVAFTIGSFSIPGMMHHLANLASRYIVAGADRQHQFDMILLWSVSGAFCASGFFRRHSLMQVFFKGSAND
;
A
#
# COMPACT_ATOMS: atom_id res chain seq x y z
N MET A 1 35.32 -44.05 -7.13
CA MET A 1 33.96 -43.56 -7.45
C MET A 1 33.37 -42.98 -6.17
N THR A 2 33.54 -41.68 -5.93
CA THR A 2 33.08 -40.97 -4.73
C THR A 2 31.71 -40.35 -5.02
N ALA A 3 30.67 -40.88 -4.38
CA ALA A 3 29.34 -40.33 -4.51
C ALA A 3 29.29 -38.95 -3.83
N TYR A 4 28.99 -37.90 -4.59
CA TYR A 4 28.67 -36.59 -4.03
C TYR A 4 27.32 -36.67 -3.30
N PRO A 5 27.21 -36.22 -2.05
CA PRO A 5 25.92 -36.14 -1.38
C PRO A 5 25.05 -35.09 -2.11
N VAL A 6 23.94 -35.53 -2.69
CA VAL A 6 22.91 -34.63 -3.22
C VAL A 6 22.31 -33.88 -2.02
N PRO A 7 22.34 -32.54 -1.97
CA PRO A 7 21.71 -31.81 -0.89
C PRO A 7 20.20 -32.08 -0.92
N ARG A 8 19.68 -32.73 0.14
CA ARG A 8 18.24 -32.80 0.37
C ARG A 8 17.75 -31.36 0.45
N ARG A 9 16.82 -30.95 -0.43
CA ARG A 9 16.03 -29.72 -0.24
C ARG A 9 15.42 -29.78 1.16
N ALA A 10 15.99 -29.03 2.09
CA ALA A 10 15.43 -28.88 3.42
C ALA A 10 14.04 -28.27 3.23
N THR A 11 13.00 -29.06 3.54
CA THR A 11 11.64 -28.56 3.50
C THR A 11 11.50 -27.60 4.66
N TYR A 12 11.62 -26.31 4.39
CA TYR A 12 11.55 -25.26 5.41
C TYR A 12 10.14 -25.27 6.01
N LYS A 13 9.98 -25.90 7.18
CA LYS A 13 8.75 -25.77 7.97
C LYS A 13 8.82 -24.40 8.63
N PRO A 14 8.00 -23.42 8.23
CA PRO A 14 8.10 -22.08 8.79
C PRO A 14 7.79 -22.17 10.29
N SER A 15 8.78 -21.85 11.12
CA SER A 15 8.55 -21.74 12.56
C SER A 15 7.54 -20.61 12.81
N ARG A 16 6.79 -20.69 13.91
CA ARG A 16 5.82 -19.64 14.28
C ARG A 16 6.46 -18.24 14.31
N GLN A 17 7.74 -18.16 14.71
CA GLN A 17 8.50 -16.92 14.73
C GLN A 17 8.74 -16.33 13.34
N VAL A 18 9.00 -17.17 12.33
CA VAL A 18 9.20 -16.72 10.94
C VAL A 18 7.89 -16.19 10.36
N VAL A 19 6.78 -16.89 10.59
CA VAL A 19 5.45 -16.43 10.14
C VAL A 19 5.11 -15.06 10.76
N LEU A 20 5.34 -14.90 12.06
CA LEU A 20 5.12 -13.62 12.77
C LEU A 20 6.04 -12.50 12.26
N ALA A 21 7.32 -12.78 12.03
CA ALA A 21 8.26 -11.79 11.54
C ALA A 21 7.92 -11.34 10.10
N VAL A 22 7.46 -12.27 9.25
CA VAL A 22 7.02 -11.95 7.88
C VAL A 22 5.72 -11.16 7.88
N SER A 23 4.73 -11.54 8.70
CA SER A 23 3.44 -10.84 8.76
C SER A 23 3.59 -9.41 9.27
N LEU A 24 4.44 -9.18 10.28
CA LEU A 24 4.73 -7.85 10.81
C LEU A 24 5.43 -6.95 9.77
N ARG A 25 6.36 -7.51 8.99
CA ARG A 25 7.00 -6.75 7.91
C ARG A 25 6.05 -6.45 6.78
N LEU A 26 5.19 -7.41 6.43
CA LEU A 26 4.16 -7.21 5.42
C LEU A 26 3.16 -6.12 5.86
N SER A 27 2.70 -6.15 7.11
CA SER A 27 1.79 -5.13 7.64
C SER A 27 2.44 -3.74 7.65
N GLY A 28 3.71 -3.64 8.07
CA GLY A 28 4.46 -2.39 7.99
C GLY A 28 4.63 -1.90 6.55
N TRP A 29 4.86 -2.82 5.60
CA TRP A 29 4.95 -2.47 4.19
C TRP A 29 3.62 -1.91 3.65
N LEU A 30 2.52 -2.61 3.93
CA LEU A 30 1.15 -2.20 3.58
C LEU A 30 0.79 -0.85 4.21
N ALA A 31 1.03 -0.67 5.50
CA ALA A 31 0.71 0.54 6.24
C ALA A 31 1.40 1.77 5.64
N VAL A 32 2.69 1.67 5.32
CA VAL A 32 3.43 2.78 4.70
C VAL A 32 2.92 3.06 3.27
N ASN A 33 2.58 2.05 2.47
CA ASN A 33 2.02 2.30 1.13
C ASN A 33 0.62 2.92 1.21
N ALA A 34 -0.20 2.49 2.17
CA ALA A 34 -1.50 3.09 2.42
C ALA A 34 -1.35 4.56 2.84
N LEU A 35 -0.42 4.86 3.76
CA LEU A 35 -0.14 6.22 4.18
C LEU A 35 0.35 7.11 3.02
N VAL A 36 1.21 6.58 2.15
CA VAL A 36 1.66 7.28 0.94
C VAL A 36 0.49 7.51 -0.03
N ALA A 37 -0.38 6.53 -0.22
CA ALA A 37 -1.55 6.66 -1.10
C ALA A 37 -2.51 7.74 -0.60
N PHE A 38 -2.87 7.71 0.70
CA PHE A 38 -3.70 8.75 1.31
C PHE A 38 -3.01 10.11 1.30
N GLY A 39 -1.70 10.15 1.56
CA GLY A 39 -0.90 11.37 1.49
C GLY A 39 -0.92 12.00 0.10
N LEU A 40 -0.84 11.21 -0.97
CA LEU A 40 -0.88 11.70 -2.34
C LEU A 40 -2.25 12.31 -2.67
N VAL A 41 -3.34 11.65 -2.30
CA VAL A 41 -4.70 12.19 -2.47
C VAL A 41 -4.88 13.46 -1.63
N GLY A 42 -4.37 13.46 -0.39
CA GLY A 42 -4.35 14.64 0.47
C GLY A 42 -3.55 15.81 -0.14
N LEU A 43 -2.41 15.53 -0.78
CA LEU A 43 -1.62 16.54 -1.48
C LEU A 43 -2.37 17.13 -2.67
N VAL A 44 -3.15 16.34 -3.40
CA VAL A 44 -4.02 16.86 -4.46
C VAL A 44 -5.13 17.76 -3.89
N ALA A 45 -5.74 17.37 -2.77
CA ALA A 45 -6.72 18.23 -2.10
C ALA A 45 -6.08 19.54 -1.62
N PHE A 46 -4.83 19.47 -1.15
CA PHE A 46 -4.05 20.62 -0.71
C PHE A 46 -3.66 21.55 -1.86
N THR A 47 -3.27 21.00 -3.02
CA THR A 47 -2.94 21.81 -4.22
C THR A 47 -4.18 22.51 -4.77
N ILE A 48 -5.34 21.83 -4.82
CA ILE A 48 -6.61 22.45 -5.21
C ILE A 48 -7.02 23.53 -4.20
N GLY A 49 -6.73 23.32 -2.92
CA GLY A 49 -6.89 24.29 -1.84
C GLY A 49 -5.88 25.45 -1.83
N SER A 50 -5.22 25.74 -2.95
CA SER A 50 -4.22 26.82 -3.08
C SER A 50 -3.07 26.71 -2.07
N PHE A 51 -2.62 25.48 -1.77
CA PHE A 51 -1.57 25.19 -0.77
C PHE A 51 -1.90 25.73 0.63
N SER A 52 -3.18 25.73 0.99
CA SER A 52 -3.68 26.25 2.25
C SER A 52 -4.65 25.26 2.91
N ILE A 53 -4.50 25.07 4.22
CA ILE A 53 -5.40 24.19 5.00
C ILE A 53 -6.85 24.71 4.97
N PRO A 54 -7.14 26.01 5.21
CA PRO A 54 -8.47 26.56 4.99
C PRO A 54 -9.05 26.30 3.59
N GLY A 55 -8.24 26.47 2.54
CA GLY A 55 -8.69 26.23 1.16
C GLY A 55 -9.04 24.77 0.92
N MET A 56 -8.19 23.85 1.37
CA MET A 56 -8.44 22.41 1.31
C MET A 56 -9.73 22.02 2.05
N MET A 57 -9.93 22.52 3.26
CA MET A 57 -11.14 22.26 4.04
C MET A 57 -12.40 22.82 3.39
N HIS A 58 -12.31 23.97 2.72
CA HIS A 58 -13.44 24.53 1.97
C HIS A 58 -13.86 23.64 0.79
N HIS A 59 -12.89 23.09 0.04
CA HIS A 59 -13.18 22.13 -1.03
C HIS A 59 -13.76 20.82 -0.49
N LEU A 60 -13.23 20.30 0.64
CA LEU A 60 -13.77 19.11 1.30
C LEU A 60 -15.20 19.31 1.78
N ALA A 61 -15.51 20.45 2.40
CA ALA A 61 -16.86 20.78 2.85
C ALA A 61 -17.84 20.86 1.69
N ASN A 62 -17.44 21.47 0.57
CA ASN A 62 -18.26 21.53 -0.64
C ASN A 62 -18.48 20.14 -1.26
N LEU A 63 -17.45 19.28 -1.29
CA LEU A 63 -17.58 17.89 -1.75
C LEU A 63 -18.53 17.09 -0.86
N ALA A 64 -18.38 17.18 0.47
CA ALA A 64 -19.25 16.49 1.42
C ALA A 64 -20.71 16.92 1.28
N SER A 65 -20.97 18.22 1.18
CA SER A 65 -22.31 18.77 0.94
C SER A 65 -22.92 18.23 -0.36
N ARG A 66 -22.15 18.23 -1.46
CA ARG A 66 -22.60 17.69 -2.74
C ARG A 66 -22.82 16.18 -2.72
N TYR A 67 -22.00 15.43 -1.97
CA TYR A 67 -22.14 13.99 -1.82
C TYR A 67 -23.42 13.61 -1.08
N ILE A 68 -23.75 14.31 0.01
CA ILE A 68 -24.97 14.06 0.80
C ILE A 68 -26.23 14.33 -0.03
N VAL A 69 -26.22 15.38 -0.84
CA VAL A 69 -27.37 15.76 -1.70
C VAL A 69 -27.43 14.92 -2.99
N ALA A 70 -26.36 14.21 -3.34
CA ALA A 70 -26.32 13.38 -4.54
C ALA A 70 -27.20 12.12 -4.38
N GLY A 71 -27.86 11.70 -5.46
CA GLY A 71 -28.56 10.42 -5.51
C GLY A 71 -27.60 9.23 -5.48
N ALA A 72 -28.12 8.03 -5.17
CA ALA A 72 -27.35 6.82 -4.95
C ALA A 72 -26.35 6.48 -6.08
N ASP A 73 -26.75 6.66 -7.34
CA ASP A 73 -25.88 6.39 -8.49
C ASP A 73 -24.64 7.30 -8.50
N ARG A 74 -24.80 8.57 -8.15
CA ARG A 74 -23.70 9.55 -8.12
C ARG A 74 -22.81 9.35 -6.91
N GLN A 75 -23.37 8.92 -5.78
CA GLN A 75 -22.59 8.53 -4.61
C GLN A 75 -21.72 7.31 -4.93
N HIS A 76 -22.30 6.27 -5.52
CA HIS A 76 -21.56 5.09 -5.94
C HIS A 76 -20.45 5.42 -6.95
N GLN A 77 -20.73 6.29 -7.92
CA GLN A 77 -19.72 6.75 -8.87
C GLN A 77 -18.57 7.49 -8.16
N PHE A 78 -18.89 8.35 -7.19
CA PHE A 78 -17.88 9.04 -6.39
C PHE A 78 -17.03 8.06 -5.58
N ASP A 79 -17.65 7.09 -4.91
CA ASP A 79 -16.96 6.05 -4.14
C ASP A 79 -16.00 5.26 -5.01
N MET A 80 -16.42 4.90 -6.23
CA MET A 80 -15.57 4.19 -7.19
C MET A 80 -14.40 5.05 -7.65
N ILE A 81 -14.61 6.34 -7.94
CA ILE A 81 -13.52 7.26 -8.30
C ILE A 81 -12.53 7.38 -7.14
N LEU A 82 -13.02 7.56 -5.92
CA LEU A 82 -12.18 7.69 -4.73
C LEU A 82 -11.38 6.40 -4.51
N LEU A 83 -12.04 5.24 -4.56
CA LEU A 83 -11.42 3.93 -4.43
C LEU A 83 -10.32 3.73 -5.49
N TRP A 84 -10.62 3.93 -6.78
CA TRP A 84 -9.65 3.77 -7.84
C TRP A 84 -8.48 4.74 -7.74
N SER A 85 -8.71 5.98 -7.27
CA SER A 85 -7.64 6.96 -7.06
C SER A 85 -6.66 6.51 -5.97
N VAL A 86 -7.19 6.05 -4.82
CA VAL A 86 -6.38 5.55 -3.70
C VAL A 86 -5.71 4.23 -4.08
N SER A 87 -6.42 3.30 -4.71
CA SER A 87 -5.86 2.03 -5.21
C SER A 87 -4.76 2.27 -6.24
N GLY A 88 -4.93 3.22 -7.16
CA GLY A 88 -3.91 3.59 -8.13
C GLY A 88 -2.65 4.12 -7.45
N ALA A 89 -2.80 5.05 -6.49
CA ALA A 89 -1.68 5.58 -5.71
C ALA A 89 -0.99 4.49 -4.86
N PHE A 90 -1.75 3.57 -4.30
CA PHE A 90 -1.24 2.43 -3.54
C PHE A 90 -0.44 1.48 -4.44
N CYS A 91 -0.99 1.09 -5.60
CA CYS A 91 -0.30 0.23 -6.57
C CYS A 91 0.97 0.89 -7.09
N ALA A 92 0.93 2.19 -7.40
CA ALA A 92 2.11 2.95 -7.83
C ALA A 92 3.18 2.97 -6.73
N SER A 93 2.83 3.32 -5.49
CA SER A 93 3.79 3.35 -4.37
C SER A 93 4.39 1.96 -4.09
N GLY A 94 3.56 0.92 -4.11
CA GLY A 94 3.99 -0.48 -3.97
C GLY A 94 4.93 -0.92 -5.09
N PHE A 95 4.66 -0.53 -6.34
CA PHE A 95 5.52 -0.82 -7.49
C PHE A 95 6.89 -0.17 -7.36
N PHE A 96 6.96 1.10 -6.93
CA PHE A 96 8.24 1.77 -6.68
C PHE A 96 8.99 1.15 -5.48
N ARG A 97 8.28 0.74 -4.42
CA ARG A 97 8.87 0.05 -3.25
C ARG A 97 9.14 -1.44 -3.45
N ARG A 98 8.85 -2.02 -4.63
CA ARG A 98 9.06 -3.45 -4.90
C ARG A 98 10.50 -3.92 -4.66
N HIS A 99 11.48 -3.04 -4.90
CA HIS A 99 12.90 -3.34 -4.66
C HIS A 99 13.22 -3.60 -3.18
N SER A 100 12.52 -2.93 -2.26
CA SER A 100 12.67 -3.14 -0.82
C SER A 100 12.16 -4.51 -0.38
N LEU A 101 11.09 -5.02 -1.00
CA LEU A 101 10.59 -6.37 -0.73
C LEU A 101 11.49 -7.46 -1.34
N MET A 102 11.96 -7.26 -2.56
CA MET A 102 12.87 -8.21 -3.24
C MET A 102 14.14 -8.44 -2.42
N GLN A 103 14.75 -7.38 -1.85
CA GLN A 103 15.94 -7.52 -1.01
C GLN A 103 15.72 -8.39 0.24
N VAL A 104 14.49 -8.42 0.80
CA VAL A 104 14.19 -9.22 1.99
C VAL A 104 14.05 -10.70 1.66
N PHE A 105 13.40 -11.05 0.54
CA PHE A 105 13.32 -12.44 0.08
C PHE A 105 14.69 -12.98 -0.35
N PHE A 106 15.52 -12.18 -1.02
CA PHE A 106 16.85 -12.60 -1.44
C PHE A 106 17.86 -12.69 -0.28
N LYS A 107 17.81 -11.79 0.70
CA LYS A 107 18.72 -11.83 1.86
C LYS A 107 18.42 -12.99 2.81
N GLY A 108 17.17 -13.44 2.90
CA GLY A 108 16.82 -14.67 3.61
C GLY A 108 17.34 -15.96 2.94
N SER A 109 17.61 -15.92 1.63
CA SER A 109 18.14 -17.06 0.86
C SER A 109 19.67 -17.11 0.79
N ALA A 110 20.36 -16.03 1.15
CA ALA A 110 21.82 -15.89 0.98
C ALA A 110 22.61 -16.04 2.29
N ASN A 111 21.93 -16.18 3.43
CA ASN A 111 22.53 -16.36 4.75
C ASN A 111 22.44 -17.82 5.27
N ASP A 112 22.07 -18.74 4.39
CA ASP A 112 22.08 -20.20 4.60
C ASP A 112 23.22 -20.85 3.79
#